data_AF-A0A496ZAN8-F1
#
_entry.id   AF-A0A496ZAN8-F1
#
_cell.length_a   1.000
_cell.length_b   1.000
_cell.length_c   1.000
_cell.angle_alpha   90.00
_cell.angle_beta   90.00
_cell.angle_gamma   90.00
#
_symmetry.space_group_name_H-M   'P 1'
#
loop_
_entity.id
_entity.type
_entity.pdbx_description
1 polymer ?
#
loop_
_entity_poly.entity_id
_entity_poly.type
_entity_poly.pdbx_seq_one_letter_code
_entity_poly.pdbx_strand_id
1 'polypeptide(L)'
;MLKNWSRRRVTSAFHTFWMLALVLGIISVAAAVIDDRSITRLVTDFMTLCVLVIALQSFIGNSGIISFGHVAFFGIGAYSAALLTITPKIKAIALPALP
;
A
#
# COMPACT_ATOMS: atom_id res chain seq x y z
N MET A 1 -10.47 -37.29 -9.33
CA MET A 1 -10.64 -36.05 -10.12
C MET A 1 -10.41 -34.73 -9.35
N LEU A 2 -10.27 -34.71 -8.01
CA LEU A 2 -10.13 -33.47 -7.22
C LEU A 2 -8.68 -32.94 -7.02
N LYS A 3 -7.66 -33.78 -7.21
CA LYS A 3 -6.25 -33.44 -6.87
C LYS A 3 -5.62 -32.38 -7.79
N ASN A 4 -6.11 -32.27 -9.02
CA ASN A 4 -5.51 -31.44 -10.08
C ASN A 4 -6.03 -29.99 -10.03
N TRP A 5 -7.19 -29.79 -9.40
CA TRP A 5 -7.84 -28.47 -9.24
C TRP A 5 -7.05 -27.55 -8.31
N SER A 6 -6.48 -28.10 -7.24
CA SER A 6 -5.68 -27.35 -6.26
C SER A 6 -4.37 -26.84 -6.85
N ARG A 7 -3.62 -27.70 -7.57
CA ARG A 7 -2.35 -27.29 -8.20
C ARG A 7 -2.55 -26.17 -9.22
N ARG A 8 -3.56 -26.29 -10.11
CA ARG A 8 -3.82 -25.27 -11.13
C ARG A 8 -4.26 -23.93 -10.54
N ARG A 9 -5.11 -23.91 -9.50
CA ARG A 9 -5.50 -22.67 -8.79
C ARG A 9 -4.32 -21.97 -8.13
N VAL A 10 -3.46 -22.75 -7.47
CA VAL A 10 -2.28 -22.20 -6.79
C VAL A 10 -1.33 -21.61 -7.83
N THR A 11 -1.04 -22.33 -8.91
CA THR A 11 -0.19 -21.83 -9.99
C THR A 11 -0.77 -20.57 -10.64
N SER A 12 -2.08 -20.50 -10.91
CA SER A 12 -2.70 -19.29 -11.46
C SER A 12 -2.67 -18.12 -10.48
N ALA A 13 -2.90 -18.35 -9.19
CA ALA A 13 -2.81 -17.30 -8.17
C ALA A 13 -1.40 -16.72 -8.06
N PHE A 14 -0.37 -17.57 -8.14
CA PHE A 14 1.03 -17.13 -8.19
C PHE A 14 1.31 -16.28 -9.43
N HIS A 15 0.81 -16.67 -10.61
CA HIS A 15 0.99 -15.87 -11.83
C HIS A 15 0.30 -14.51 -11.72
N THR A 16 -0.94 -14.46 -11.22
CA THR A 16 -1.67 -13.19 -11.04
C THR A 16 -0.99 -12.28 -10.03
N PHE A 17 -0.52 -12.84 -8.90
CA PHE A 17 0.24 -12.11 -7.90
C PHE A 17 1.52 -11.51 -8.49
N TRP A 18 2.29 -12.30 -9.23
CA TRP A 18 3.52 -11.83 -9.87
C TRP A 18 3.26 -10.78 -10.95
N MET A 19 2.20 -10.92 -11.76
CA MET A 19 1.83 -9.90 -12.73
C MET A 19 1.48 -8.58 -12.05
N LEU A 20 0.69 -8.61 -10.97
CA LEU A 20 0.33 -7.41 -10.22
C LEU A 20 1.58 -6.75 -9.61
N ALA A 21 2.45 -7.54 -8.97
CA ALA A 21 3.70 -7.05 -8.40
C ALA A 21 4.60 -6.40 -9.46
N LEU A 22 4.69 -7.00 -10.64
CA LEU A 22 5.46 -6.46 -11.76
C LEU A 22 4.89 -5.14 -12.27
N VAL A 23 3.56 -5.03 -12.43
CA VAL A 23 2.91 -3.78 -12.86
C VAL A 23 3.14 -2.65 -11.85
N LEU A 24 2.93 -2.92 -10.55
CA LEU A 24 3.17 -1.94 -9.50
C LEU A 24 4.65 -1.55 -9.40
N GLY A 25 5.56 -2.51 -9.63
CA GLY A 25 7.00 -2.28 -9.71
C GLY A 25 7.36 -1.34 -10.86
N ILE A 26 6.80 -1.57 -12.06
CA ILE A 26 7.01 -0.70 -13.22
C ILE A 26 6.52 0.72 -12.94
N ILE A 27 5.33 0.88 -12.35
CA ILE A 27 4.79 2.20 -11.99
C ILE A 27 5.73 2.93 -11.02
N SER A 28 6.26 2.21 -10.03
CA SER A 28 7.19 2.77 -9.04
C SER A 28 8.52 3.20 -9.67
N VAL A 29 9.07 2.39 -10.57
CA VAL A 29 10.30 2.74 -11.31
C VAL A 29 10.05 3.91 -12.26
N ALA A 30 8.93 3.93 -12.97
CA ALA A 30 8.56 5.04 -13.85
C ALA A 30 8.45 6.37 -13.09
N ALA A 31 7.83 6.35 -11.90
CA ALA A 31 7.76 7.53 -11.04
C ALA A 31 9.14 8.04 -10.62
N ALA A 32 10.07 7.13 -10.31
CA ALA A 32 11.44 7.47 -9.95
C ALA A 32 12.25 8.05 -11.12
N VAL A 33 11.98 7.63 -12.36
CA VAL A 33 12.67 8.14 -13.57
C VAL A 33 12.16 9.52 -13.98
N ILE A 34 10.89 9.82 -13.75
CA ILE A 34 10.28 11.12 -14.11
C ILE A 34 10.80 12.26 -13.20
N ASP A 35 11.24 11.94 -11.98
CA ASP A 35 11.80 12.88 -10.98
C ASP A 35 10.90 14.09 -10.64
N ASP A 36 9.58 13.94 -10.80
CA ASP A 36 8.60 14.94 -10.37
C ASP A 36 8.15 14.63 -8.94
N ARG A 37 8.29 15.62 -8.04
CA ARG A 37 7.90 15.49 -6.62
C ARG A 37 6.41 15.21 -6.43
N SER A 38 5.55 15.80 -7.26
CA SER A 38 4.10 15.62 -7.19
C SER A 38 3.71 14.21 -7.61
N ILE A 39 4.30 13.71 -8.71
CA ILE A 39 4.07 12.34 -9.19
C ILE A 39 4.62 11.32 -8.21
N THR A 40 5.82 11.52 -7.69
CA THR A 40 6.42 10.62 -6.69
C THR A 40 5.56 10.53 -5.44
N ARG A 41 5.01 11.65 -4.97
CA ARG A 41 4.09 11.67 -3.83
C ARG A 41 2.78 10.95 -4.14
N LEU A 42 2.17 11.22 -5.28
CA LEU A 42 0.94 10.56 -5.72
C LEU A 42 1.10 9.04 -5.80
N VAL A 43 2.21 8.57 -6.37
CA VAL A 43 2.50 7.14 -6.48
C VAL A 43 2.76 6.53 -5.11
N THR A 44 3.45 7.22 -4.21
CA THR A 44 3.66 6.76 -2.82
C THR A 44 2.34 6.63 -2.06
N ASP A 45 1.44 7.60 -2.18
CA ASP A 45 0.12 7.58 -1.56
C ASP A 45 -0.73 6.44 -2.15
N PHE A 46 -0.70 6.27 -3.46
CA PHE A 46 -1.39 5.17 -4.15
C PHE A 46 -0.89 3.80 -3.68
N MET A 47 0.43 3.59 -3.62
CA MET A 47 1.02 2.33 -3.15
C MET A 47 0.64 2.04 -1.69
N THR A 48 0.62 3.07 -0.85
CA THR A 48 0.19 2.96 0.55
C THR A 48 -1.28 2.53 0.66
N LEU A 49 -2.17 3.10 -0.14
CA LEU A 49 -3.58 2.70 -0.21
C LEU A 49 -3.75 1.29 -0.79
N CYS A 50 -2.95 0.90 -1.78
CA CYS A 50 -2.97 -0.47 -2.32
C CYS A 50 -2.64 -1.50 -1.23
N VAL A 51 -1.61 -1.25 -0.41
CA VAL A 51 -1.26 -2.14 0.71
C VAL A 51 -2.40 -2.24 1.72
N LEU A 52 -3.05 -1.11 2.06
CA LEU A 52 -4.22 -1.11 2.93
C LEU A 52 -5.35 -1.97 2.36
N VAL A 53 -5.71 -1.80 1.09
CA VAL A 53 -6.78 -2.55 0.44
C VAL A 53 -6.48 -4.03 0.41
N ILE A 54 -5.23 -4.43 0.10
CA ILE A 54 -4.80 -5.83 0.08
C ILE A 54 -4.91 -6.44 1.48
N ALA A 55 -4.45 -5.74 2.52
CA ALA A 55 -4.54 -6.19 3.91
C ALA A 55 -6.01 -6.40 4.34
N LEU A 56 -6.89 -5.44 4.01
CA LEU A 56 -8.31 -5.54 4.30
C LEU A 56 -8.96 -6.69 3.53
N GLN A 57 -8.68 -6.82 2.22
CA GLN A 57 -9.25 -7.88 1.39
C GLN A 57 -8.82 -9.27 1.85
N SER A 58 -7.58 -9.42 2.32
CA SER A 58 -7.07 -10.71 2.82
C SER A 58 -7.88 -11.24 4.00
N PHE A 59 -8.41 -10.36 4.84
CA PHE A 59 -9.22 -10.73 6.00
C PHE A 59 -10.72 -10.58 5.73
N ILE A 60 -11.19 -9.36 5.47
CA ILE A 60 -12.61 -9.03 5.31
C ILE A 60 -13.17 -9.72 4.06
N GLY A 61 -12.43 -9.68 2.96
CA GLY A 61 -12.87 -10.24 1.68
C GLY A 61 -13.02 -11.76 1.68
N ASN A 62 -12.23 -12.47 2.49
CA ASN A 62 -12.29 -13.93 2.59
C ASN A 62 -13.24 -14.42 3.69
N SER A 63 -13.41 -13.66 4.77
CA SER A 63 -14.20 -14.07 5.95
C SER A 63 -15.61 -13.48 5.99
N GLY A 64 -15.85 -12.35 5.34
CA GLY A 64 -17.08 -11.58 5.48
C GLY A 64 -17.19 -10.81 6.81
N ILE A 65 -16.17 -10.84 7.66
CA ILE A 65 -16.17 -10.16 8.96
C ILE A 65 -15.44 -8.82 8.83
N ILE A 66 -16.07 -7.73 9.29
CA ILE A 66 -15.47 -6.39 9.29
C ILE A 66 -14.35 -6.32 10.34
N SER A 67 -13.17 -5.84 9.94
CA SER A 67 -12.02 -5.67 10.83
C SER A 67 -11.67 -4.20 11.01
N PHE A 68 -12.01 -3.66 12.18
CA PHE A 68 -11.58 -2.31 12.57
C PHE A 68 -10.09 -2.23 12.92
N GLY A 69 -9.50 -3.35 13.37
CA GLY A 69 -8.10 -3.41 13.79
C GLY A 69 -7.09 -3.13 12.67
N HIS A 70 -7.33 -3.64 11.46
CA HIS A 70 -6.45 -3.39 10.30
C HIS A 70 -6.40 -1.91 9.93
N VAL A 71 -7.56 -1.24 9.88
CA VAL A 71 -7.63 0.20 9.57
C VAL A 71 -7.00 1.02 10.69
N ALA A 72 -7.23 0.67 11.95
CA ALA A 72 -6.63 1.35 13.09
C ALA A 72 -5.09 1.21 13.10
N PHE A 73 -4.57 0.00 12.87
CA PHE A 73 -3.13 -0.25 12.78
C PHE A 73 -2.50 0.51 11.61
N PHE A 74 -3.14 0.48 10.44
CA PHE A 74 -2.70 1.26 9.28
C PHE A 74 -2.68 2.76 9.59
N GLY A 75 -3.73 3.30 10.20
CA GLY A 75 -3.82 4.72 10.54
C GLY A 75 -2.70 5.17 11.47
N ILE A 76 -2.43 4.41 12.53
CA ILE A 76 -1.34 4.70 13.48
C ILE A 76 0.03 4.62 12.79
N GLY A 77 0.26 3.59 11.97
CA GLY A 77 1.51 3.42 11.24
C GLY A 77 1.75 4.53 10.22
N ALA A 78 0.75 4.85 9.40
CA ALA A 78 0.83 5.91 8.40
C ALA A 78 1.06 7.29 9.05
N TYR A 79 0.37 7.59 10.15
CA TYR A 79 0.56 8.83 10.90
C TYR A 79 1.97 8.91 11.50
N SER A 80 2.44 7.83 12.11
CA SER A 80 3.80 7.76 12.68
C SER A 80 4.87 7.93 11.60
N ALA A 81 4.71 7.27 10.45
CA ALA A 81 5.62 7.42 9.31
C ALA A 81 5.62 8.85 8.77
N ALA A 82 4.45 9.49 8.64
CA ALA A 82 4.34 10.88 8.23
C ALA A 82 5.07 11.82 9.21
N LEU A 83 4.91 11.60 10.52
CA LEU A 83 5.62 12.38 11.55
C LEU A 83 7.15 12.20 11.49
N LEU A 84 7.63 10.99 11.23
CA LEU A 84 9.07 10.71 11.17
C LEU A 84 9.72 11.22 9.87
N THR A 85 8.95 11.36 8.79
CA THR A 85 9.48 11.71 7.45
C THR A 85 9.28 13.19 7.11
N ILE A 86 8.51 13.94 7.89
CA ILE A 86 8.24 15.36 7.62
C ILE A 86 9.51 16.19 7.74
N THR A 87 9.82 16.98 6.70
CA THR A 87 10.96 17.91 6.74
C THR A 87 10.69 19.03 7.77
N PRO A 88 11.70 19.50 8.54
CA PRO A 88 11.52 20.56 9.54
C PRO A 88 10.93 21.86 8.94
N LYS A 89 11.21 22.16 7.68
CA LYS A 89 10.60 23.29 6.95
C LYS A 89 9.08 23.17 6.83
N ILE A 90 8.56 21.97 6.54
CA ILE A 90 7.11 21.72 6.43
C ILE A 90 6.49 21.67 7.82
N LYS A 91 7.21 21.12 8.81
CA LYS A 91 6.77 21.09 10.21
C LYS A 91 6.50 22.49 10.76
N ALA A 92 7.38 23.45 10.49
CA ALA A 92 7.23 24.84 10.92
C ALA A 92 6.03 25.55 10.24
N ILE A 93 5.72 25.19 8.99
CA ILE A 93 4.58 25.78 8.24
C ILE A 93 3.26 25.13 8.64
N ALA A 94 3.23 23.81 8.84
CA ALA A 94 2.02 23.05 9.16
C ALA A 94 1.63 23.14 10.65
N LEU A 95 2.59 23.40 11.53
CA LEU A 95 2.41 23.52 12.98
C LEU A 95 3.02 24.82 13.51
N PRO A 96 2.53 25.99 13.09
CA PRO A 96 3.12 27.29 13.42
C PRO A 96 3.04 27.67 14.91
N ALA A 97 2.27 26.91 15.72
CA ALA A 97 2.00 27.18 17.13
C ALA A 97 2.68 26.21 18.11
N LEU A 98 3.55 25.31 17.64
CA LEU A 98 4.42 24.52 18.52
C LEU A 98 5.74 25.30 18.75
N PRO A 99 6.21 25.46 20.00
CA PRO A 99 7.47 26.12 20.30
C PRO A 99 8.68 25.39 19.68
#